data_AF-A0A967N1W1-F1
#
_entry.id   AF-A0A967N1W1-F1
#
_cell.length_a   1.000
_cell.length_b   1.000
_cell.length_c   1.000
_cell.angle_alpha   90.00
_cell.angle_beta   90.00
_cell.angle_gamma   90.00
#
_symmetry.space_group_name_H-M   'P 1'
#
loop_
_entity.id
_entity.type
_entity.pdbx_description
1 polymer ?
#
loop_
_entity_poly.entity_id
_entity_poly.type
_entity_poly.pdbx_seq_one_letter_code
_entity_poly.pdbx_strand_id
1 'polypeptide(L)'
;MLDFVAEYCCKQGFPPTLREIGEGISLSNISAVRGHIAALVNKGYITKEEDKARSIRVVHSPSAFSKFKRRLHRFARTDRGVLHKVVYGVALVTYKRREHFIGNRRRLIVEALKRRAIEHGWTFLHKKIESDHVILVVEVWPNHSPELVVSRIRQAGNAVRLRHLKHFPGKSMWAKCYAATTDLESLDDMVLQLLQEATPKT
;
A
#
# COMPACT_ATOMS: atom_id res chain seq x y z
N MET A 1 5.91 -19.08 12.70
CA MET A 1 4.47 -19.47 12.81
C MET A 1 3.53 -18.43 12.22
N LEU A 2 3.52 -17.17 12.69
CA LEU A 2 2.62 -16.15 12.14
C LEU A 2 2.84 -15.90 10.64
N ASP A 3 4.10 -15.80 10.22
CA ASP A 3 4.46 -15.60 8.80
C ASP A 3 4.06 -16.81 7.95
N PHE A 4 4.26 -18.02 8.47
CA PHE A 4 3.80 -19.25 7.81
C PHE A 4 2.29 -19.24 7.59
N VAL A 5 1.50 -18.90 8.61
CA VAL A 5 0.03 -18.83 8.48
C VAL A 5 -0.38 -17.79 7.43
N ALA A 6 0.25 -16.61 7.44
CA ALA A 6 -0.02 -15.56 6.47
C ALA A 6 0.34 -15.99 5.03
N GLU A 7 1.51 -16.61 4.85
CA GLU A 7 1.98 -17.08 3.55
C GLU A 7 1.15 -18.26 3.04
N TYR A 8 0.76 -19.19 3.92
CA TYR A 8 -0.12 -20.31 3.58
C TYR A 8 -1.48 -19.81 3.06
N CYS A 9 -2.11 -18.88 3.79
CA CYS A 9 -3.37 -18.26 3.35
C CYS A 9 -3.23 -17.59 1.98
N CYS A 10 -2.09 -16.91 1.73
CA CYS A 10 -1.85 -16.23 0.46
C CYS A 10 -1.65 -17.21 -0.70
N LYS A 11 -1.01 -18.36 -0.46
CA LYS A 11 -0.72 -19.37 -1.49
C LYS A 11 -1.91 -20.28 -1.79
N GLN A 12 -2.63 -20.70 -0.75
CA GLN A 12 -3.69 -21.72 -0.86
C GLN A 12 -5.10 -21.12 -0.91
N GLY A 13 -5.26 -19.84 -0.54
CA GLY A 13 -6.55 -19.15 -0.53
C GLY A 13 -7.47 -19.51 0.66
N PHE A 14 -7.00 -20.36 1.58
CA PHE A 14 -7.73 -20.72 2.81
C PHE A 14 -6.78 -20.88 4.01
N PRO A 15 -7.29 -20.72 5.26
CA PRO A 15 -6.46 -20.86 6.45
C PRO A 15 -5.96 -22.29 6.70
N PRO A 16 -4.72 -22.46 7.17
CA PRO A 16 -4.20 -23.76 7.51
C PRO A 16 -4.85 -24.31 8.79
N THR A 17 -4.86 -25.63 8.89
CA THR A 17 -5.20 -26.40 10.09
C THR A 17 -4.00 -26.51 11.04
N LEU A 18 -4.23 -26.93 12.28
CA LEU A 18 -3.14 -27.11 13.26
C LEU A 18 -2.12 -28.16 12.82
N ARG A 19 -2.54 -29.18 12.07
CA ARG A 19 -1.63 -30.21 11.51
C ARG A 19 -0.77 -29.64 10.39
N GLU A 20 -1.38 -28.95 9.41
CA GLU A 20 -0.65 -28.26 8.33
C GLU A 20 0.33 -27.22 8.87
N ILE A 21 -0.02 -26.53 9.96
CA ILE A 21 0.90 -25.61 10.67
C ILE A 21 2.08 -26.39 11.27
N GLY A 22 1.82 -27.50 11.95
CA GLY A 22 2.88 -28.33 12.56
C GLY A 22 3.85 -28.86 11.51
N GLU A 23 3.33 -29.43 10.43
CA GLU A 23 4.13 -29.92 9.29
C GLU A 23 4.96 -28.81 8.65
N GLY A 24 4.33 -27.66 8.39
CA GLY A 24 4.97 -26.55 7.68
C GLY A 24 6.05 -25.78 8.46
N ILE A 25 6.12 -25.97 9.79
CA ILE A 25 7.17 -25.38 10.63
C ILE A 25 8.00 -26.42 11.38
N SER A 26 7.90 -27.70 10.97
CA SER A 26 8.63 -28.83 11.56
C SER A 26 8.39 -29.03 13.07
N LEU A 27 7.17 -28.79 13.55
CA LEU A 27 6.73 -29.13 14.89
C LEU A 27 5.86 -30.39 14.87
N SER A 28 6.38 -31.47 15.42
CA SER A 28 5.67 -32.76 15.53
C SER A 28 4.56 -32.76 16.59
N ASN A 29 4.65 -31.88 17.60
CA ASN A 29 3.69 -31.83 18.70
C ASN A 29 2.57 -30.81 18.45
N ILE A 30 1.36 -31.29 18.17
CA ILE A 30 0.15 -30.47 17.96
C ILE A 30 -0.18 -29.62 19.20
N SER A 31 0.10 -30.09 20.41
CA SER A 31 -0.13 -29.31 21.63
C SER A 31 0.80 -28.09 21.72
N ALA A 32 2.04 -28.21 21.23
CA ALA A 32 2.94 -27.06 21.12
C ALA A 32 2.42 -26.05 20.09
N VAL A 33 1.89 -26.52 18.96
CA VAL A 33 1.24 -25.66 17.96
C VAL A 33 0.04 -24.93 18.55
N ARG A 34 -0.81 -25.61 19.32
CA ARG A 34 -1.93 -24.98 20.05
C ARG A 34 -1.44 -23.90 21.01
N GLY A 35 -0.39 -24.16 21.77
CA GLY A 35 0.21 -23.19 22.70
C GLY A 35 0.72 -21.93 21.99
N HIS A 36 1.41 -22.10 20.86
CA HIS A 36 1.88 -20.95 20.07
C HIS A 36 0.73 -20.16 19.44
N ILE A 37 -0.32 -20.82 18.93
CA ILE A 37 -1.51 -20.15 18.42
C ILE A 37 -2.24 -19.39 19.54
N ALA A 38 -2.41 -20.00 20.71
CA ALA A 38 -2.98 -19.33 21.88
C ALA A 38 -2.16 -18.09 22.29
N ALA A 39 -0.83 -18.20 22.28
CA ALA A 39 0.04 -17.05 22.55
C ALA A 39 -0.11 -15.94 21.49
N LEU A 40 -0.31 -16.27 20.22
CA LEU A 40 -0.55 -15.30 19.15
C LEU A 40 -1.95 -14.67 19.23
N VAL A 41 -2.96 -15.41 19.69
CA VAL A 41 -4.30 -14.91 19.98
C VAL A 41 -4.27 -13.94 21.15
N ASN A 42 -3.64 -14.32 22.27
CA ASN A 42 -3.48 -13.45 23.44
C ASN A 42 -2.70 -12.17 23.12
N LYS A 43 -1.75 -12.24 22.18
CA LYS A 43 -1.00 -11.08 21.70
C LYS A 43 -1.76 -10.24 20.64
N GLY A 44 -2.94 -10.68 20.21
CA GLY A 44 -3.79 -10.00 19.24
C GLY A 44 -3.34 -10.12 17.77
N TYR A 45 -2.40 -11.02 17.46
CA TYR A 45 -1.92 -11.18 16.07
C TYR A 45 -2.84 -12.08 15.24
N ILE A 46 -3.54 -13.01 15.88
CA ILE A 46 -4.43 -14.00 15.25
C ILE A 46 -5.76 -14.02 15.98
N THR A 47 -6.85 -14.27 15.26
CA THR A 47 -8.14 -14.71 15.84
C THR A 47 -8.46 -16.11 15.36
N LYS A 48 -9.08 -16.93 16.22
CA LYS A 48 -9.48 -18.30 15.92
C LYS A 48 -10.79 -18.58 16.64
N GLU A 49 -11.73 -19.22 15.96
CA GLU A 49 -12.94 -19.79 16.57
C GLU A 49 -12.63 -21.23 17.00
N GLU A 50 -12.92 -21.58 18.27
CA GLU A 50 -12.50 -22.85 18.86
C GLU A 50 -13.11 -24.08 18.16
N ASP A 51 -14.37 -23.98 17.73
CA ASP A 51 -15.15 -25.10 17.16
C ASP A 51 -15.15 -25.17 15.63
N LYS A 52 -14.43 -24.27 14.96
CA LYS A 52 -14.36 -24.26 13.48
C LYS A 52 -12.96 -24.60 12.99
N ALA A 53 -12.88 -25.66 12.19
CA ALA A 53 -11.69 -25.94 11.39
C ALA A 53 -11.42 -24.76 10.44
N ARG A 54 -10.14 -24.42 10.24
CA ARG A 54 -9.70 -23.33 9.35
C ARG A 54 -10.28 -21.95 9.71
N SER A 55 -10.57 -21.70 10.99
CA SER A 55 -11.05 -20.40 11.49
C SER A 55 -9.94 -19.38 11.79
N ILE A 56 -8.68 -19.80 11.64
CA ILE A 56 -7.51 -18.97 11.94
C ILE A 56 -7.46 -17.79 10.96
N ARG A 57 -7.49 -16.56 11.48
CA ARG A 57 -7.27 -15.34 10.69
C ARG A 57 -6.14 -14.54 11.27
N VAL A 58 -5.26 -14.05 10.40
CA VAL A 58 -4.20 -13.11 10.77
C VAL A 58 -4.82 -11.72 10.85
N VAL A 59 -4.81 -11.12 12.03
CA VAL A 59 -5.41 -9.80 12.27
C VAL A 59 -4.33 -8.71 12.19
N HIS A 60 -3.12 -8.99 12.68
CA HIS A 60 -2.02 -8.02 12.73
C HIS A 60 -0.67 -8.66 12.35
N SER A 61 0.15 -7.91 11.60
CA SER A 61 1.54 -8.28 11.25
C SER A 61 2.51 -7.85 12.37
N PRO A 62 3.66 -8.51 12.59
CA PRO A 62 4.60 -8.17 13.66
C PRO A 62 5.56 -7.01 13.33
N SER A 63 5.35 -6.26 12.25
CA SER A 63 6.23 -5.16 11.85
C SER A 63 6.37 -4.06 12.93
N ALA A 64 7.44 -3.26 12.88
CA ALA A 64 7.65 -2.11 13.79
C ALA A 64 6.43 -1.18 13.85
N PHE A 65 5.72 -1.07 12.72
CA PHE A 65 4.46 -0.35 12.56
C PHE A 65 3.31 -0.92 13.44
N SER A 66 3.33 -2.21 13.74
CA SER A 66 2.36 -2.87 14.64
C SER A 66 2.62 -2.60 16.13
N LYS A 67 3.88 -2.38 16.53
CA LYS A 67 4.21 -1.84 17.87
C LYS A 67 3.71 -0.40 18.01
N PHE A 68 3.86 0.41 16.96
CA PHE A 68 3.33 1.77 16.90
C PHE A 68 1.78 1.78 16.98
N LYS A 69 1.11 0.93 16.20
CA LYS A 69 -0.35 0.69 16.25
C LYS A 69 -0.85 0.33 17.66
N ARG A 70 -0.16 -0.57 18.37
CA ARG A 70 -0.50 -0.95 19.76
C ARG A 70 -0.30 0.19 20.77
N ARG A 71 0.69 1.06 20.54
CA ARG A 71 0.95 2.21 21.41
C ARG A 71 -0.12 3.29 21.22
N LEU A 72 -0.55 3.52 19.98
CA LEU A 72 -1.66 4.42 19.66
C LEU A 72 -3.01 3.93 20.20
N HIS A 73 -3.34 2.63 20.05
CA HIS A 73 -4.59 2.07 20.60
C HIS A 73 -4.72 2.24 22.12
N ARG A 74 -3.62 2.07 22.87
CA ARG A 74 -3.62 2.25 24.34
C ARG A 74 -3.77 3.71 24.76
N PHE A 75 -3.29 4.64 23.95
CA PHE A 75 -3.35 6.07 24.25
C PHE A 75 -4.73 6.67 23.90
N ALA A 76 -5.39 6.16 22.86
CA ALA A 76 -6.61 6.75 22.32
C ALA A 76 -7.94 6.21 22.91
N ARG A 77 -7.91 5.23 23.85
CA ARG A 77 -9.11 4.64 24.52
C ARG A 77 -10.31 4.35 23.59
N THR A 78 -10.06 3.79 22.41
CA THR A 78 -11.13 3.47 21.44
C THR A 78 -11.29 1.95 21.30
N ASP A 79 -12.08 1.38 22.21
CA ASP A 79 -12.72 0.07 22.01
C ASP A 79 -13.85 0.23 20.98
N ARG A 80 -13.50 0.14 19.70
CA ARG A 80 -14.33 -0.31 18.54
C ARG A 80 -13.72 0.23 17.24
N GLY A 81 -13.13 -0.65 16.45
CA GLY A 81 -13.29 -0.63 14.99
C GLY A 81 -12.79 0.55 14.14
N VAL A 82 -12.03 1.53 14.65
CA VAL A 82 -11.52 2.62 13.79
C VAL A 82 -10.14 2.25 13.22
N LEU A 83 -10.14 1.69 12.00
CA LEU A 83 -8.95 1.68 11.15
C LEU A 83 -8.65 3.13 10.74
N HIS A 84 -7.76 3.81 11.47
CA HIS A 84 -7.28 5.13 11.05
C HIS A 84 -6.51 4.96 9.75
N LYS A 85 -7.11 5.35 8.62
CA LYS A 85 -6.40 5.43 7.35
C LYS A 85 -5.37 6.55 7.40
N VAL A 86 -4.29 6.41 6.65
CA VAL A 86 -3.22 7.40 6.57
C VAL A 86 -3.42 8.22 5.30
N VAL A 87 -3.24 9.53 5.38
CA VAL A 87 -3.30 10.41 4.21
C VAL A 87 -1.89 10.79 3.80
N TYR A 88 -1.59 10.64 2.51
CA TYR A 88 -0.35 11.12 1.92
C TYR A 88 -0.66 12.17 0.85
N GLY A 89 0.10 13.25 0.88
CA GLY A 89 0.33 14.12 -0.27
C GLY A 89 1.43 13.52 -1.13
N VAL A 90 1.18 13.27 -2.40
CA VAL A 90 2.14 12.66 -3.33
C VAL A 90 2.20 13.45 -4.61
N ALA A 91 3.41 13.81 -5.04
CA ALA A 91 3.64 14.48 -6.31
C ALA A 91 4.60 13.69 -7.20
N LEU A 92 4.21 13.49 -8.45
CA LEU A 92 5.02 12.81 -9.46
C LEU A 92 5.13 13.66 -10.72
N VAL A 93 6.32 13.63 -11.30
CA VAL A 93 6.64 14.40 -12.50
C VAL A 93 6.95 13.45 -13.65
N THR A 94 6.58 13.83 -14.87
CA THR A 94 6.92 13.06 -16.06
C THR A 94 8.41 13.10 -16.36
N TYR A 95 8.91 12.07 -17.02
CA TYR A 95 10.30 12.02 -17.43
C TYR A 95 10.63 13.20 -18.35
N LYS A 96 11.65 13.99 -17.97
CA LYS A 96 12.05 15.24 -18.65
C LYS A 96 10.93 16.27 -18.82
N ARG A 97 9.97 16.35 -17.88
CA ARG A 97 8.85 17.33 -17.92
C ARG A 97 8.04 17.30 -19.24
N ARG A 98 7.95 16.12 -19.86
CA ARG A 98 7.15 15.96 -21.07
C ARG A 98 5.67 16.13 -20.76
N GLU A 99 4.99 16.91 -21.57
CA GLU A 99 3.55 17.14 -21.44
C GLU A 99 2.73 15.94 -21.92
N HIS A 100 2.68 14.91 -21.09
CA HIS A 100 2.01 13.65 -21.39
C HIS A 100 0.53 13.66 -21.02
N PHE A 101 0.09 14.56 -20.15
CA PHE A 101 -1.27 14.56 -19.59
C PHE A 101 -2.16 15.62 -20.24
N ILE A 102 -2.18 15.63 -21.58
CA ILE A 102 -3.01 16.53 -22.39
C ILE A 102 -4.08 15.72 -23.14
N GLY A 103 -5.31 16.26 -23.23
CA GLY A 103 -6.40 15.70 -24.02
C GLY A 103 -6.74 14.26 -23.64
N ASN A 104 -6.84 13.37 -24.63
CA ASN A 104 -7.17 11.95 -24.41
C ASN A 104 -6.14 11.22 -23.55
N ARG A 105 -4.86 11.62 -23.59
CA ARG A 105 -3.81 11.01 -22.76
C ARG A 105 -4.05 11.24 -21.27
N ARG A 106 -4.54 12.44 -20.90
CA ARG A 106 -4.95 12.75 -19.53
C ARG A 106 -6.04 11.80 -19.04
N ARG A 107 -7.06 11.56 -19.86
CA ARG A 107 -8.18 10.66 -19.53
C ARG A 107 -7.69 9.24 -19.25
N LEU A 108 -6.81 8.70 -20.09
CA LEU A 108 -6.23 7.37 -19.88
C LEU A 108 -5.49 7.24 -18.55
N ILE A 109 -4.74 8.27 -18.17
CA ILE A 109 -3.99 8.28 -16.90
C ILE A 109 -4.93 8.40 -15.70
N VAL A 110 -5.92 9.29 -15.77
CA VAL A 110 -6.96 9.42 -14.72
C VAL A 110 -7.63 8.07 -14.45
N GLU A 111 -8.04 7.36 -15.49
CA GLU A 111 -8.69 6.05 -15.36
C GLU A 111 -7.74 4.99 -14.80
N ALA A 112 -6.48 4.97 -15.22
CA ALA A 112 -5.49 4.06 -14.68
C ALA A 112 -5.20 4.30 -13.18
N LEU A 113 -5.14 5.57 -12.76
CA LEU A 113 -4.97 5.92 -11.35
C LEU A 113 -6.18 5.51 -10.52
N LYS A 114 -7.40 5.81 -11.00
CA LYS A 114 -8.65 5.37 -10.34
C LYS A 114 -8.68 3.86 -10.15
N ARG A 115 -8.38 3.10 -11.21
CA ARG A 115 -8.32 1.64 -11.15
C ARG A 115 -7.32 1.17 -10.09
N ARG A 116 -6.14 1.79 -10.04
CA ARG A 116 -5.12 1.46 -9.04
C ARG A 116 -5.59 1.73 -7.61
N ALA A 117 -6.30 2.84 -7.39
CA ALA A 117 -6.87 3.14 -6.07
C ALA A 117 -7.90 2.08 -5.65
N ILE A 118 -8.80 1.68 -6.56
CA ILE A 118 -9.80 0.61 -6.28
C ILE A 118 -9.10 -0.71 -5.92
N GLU A 119 -8.10 -1.12 -6.70
CA GLU A 119 -7.35 -2.37 -6.48
C GLU A 119 -6.67 -2.44 -5.11
N HIS A 120 -6.31 -1.30 -4.52
CA HIS A 120 -5.66 -1.24 -3.21
C HIS A 120 -6.54 -0.66 -2.08
N GLY A 121 -7.83 -0.42 -2.35
CA GLY A 121 -8.77 0.16 -1.39
C GLY A 121 -8.41 1.59 -0.95
N TRP A 122 -7.79 2.37 -1.84
CA TRP A 122 -7.43 3.77 -1.60
C TRP A 122 -8.56 4.70 -2.01
N THR A 123 -8.58 5.88 -1.40
CA THR A 123 -9.50 6.96 -1.76
C THR A 123 -8.68 8.18 -2.11
N PHE A 124 -8.87 8.73 -3.31
CA PHE A 124 -8.27 10.01 -3.65
C PHE A 124 -9.14 11.14 -3.13
N LEU A 125 -8.65 11.84 -2.10
CA LEU A 125 -9.30 13.01 -1.50
C LEU A 125 -9.16 14.24 -2.42
N HIS A 126 -7.98 14.41 -3.02
CA HIS A 126 -7.72 15.47 -4.00
C HIS A 126 -6.85 14.95 -5.15
N LYS A 127 -7.09 15.48 -6.36
CA LYS A 127 -6.35 15.13 -7.57
C LYS A 127 -6.14 16.37 -8.42
N LYS A 128 -4.89 16.81 -8.56
CA LYS A 128 -4.48 17.84 -9.53
C LYS A 128 -3.57 17.19 -10.56
N ILE A 129 -3.98 17.22 -11.81
CA ILE A 129 -3.25 16.62 -12.93
C ILE A 129 -2.98 17.73 -13.93
N GLU A 130 -1.75 18.22 -13.91
CA GLU A 130 -1.24 19.20 -14.86
C GLU A 130 -0.68 18.50 -16.09
N SER A 131 -0.20 19.24 -17.10
CA SER A 131 0.24 18.66 -18.38
C SER A 131 1.44 17.69 -18.22
N ASP A 132 2.30 17.90 -17.23
CA ASP A 132 3.57 17.19 -17.04
C ASP A 132 3.80 16.66 -15.61
N HIS A 133 2.85 16.86 -14.69
CA HIS A 133 2.93 16.35 -13.33
C HIS A 133 1.56 16.06 -12.73
N VAL A 134 1.57 15.29 -11.64
CA VAL A 134 0.38 14.85 -10.93
C VAL A 134 0.60 15.03 -9.44
N ILE A 135 -0.37 15.65 -8.77
CA ILE A 135 -0.42 15.83 -7.32
C ILE A 135 -1.68 15.13 -6.82
N LEU A 136 -1.51 14.25 -5.83
CA LEU A 136 -2.57 13.42 -5.29
C LEU A 136 -2.54 13.55 -3.77
N VAL A 137 -3.71 13.80 -3.19
CA VAL A 137 -3.93 13.57 -1.77
C VAL A 137 -4.71 12.27 -1.68
N VAL A 138 -4.06 11.25 -1.13
CA VAL A 138 -4.56 9.88 -1.14
C VAL A 138 -4.64 9.32 0.27
N GLU A 139 -5.83 8.83 0.60
CA GLU A 139 -6.13 8.10 1.82
C GLU A 139 -5.89 6.61 1.59
N VAL A 140 -5.01 6.00 2.39
CA VAL A 140 -4.53 4.62 2.22
C VAL A 140 -4.54 3.83 3.53
N TRP A 141 -4.40 2.52 3.40
CA TRP A 141 -4.23 1.64 4.55
C TRP A 141 -2.90 1.89 5.27
N PRO A 142 -2.86 1.80 6.61
CA PRO A 142 -1.66 2.08 7.40
C PRO A 142 -0.43 1.21 7.07
N ASN A 143 -0.65 0.01 6.55
CA ASN A 143 0.42 -0.88 6.09
C ASN A 143 0.98 -0.51 4.72
N HIS A 144 0.45 0.52 4.05
CA HIS A 144 0.98 1.04 2.80
C HIS A 144 1.88 2.24 3.09
N SER A 145 3.19 2.06 2.84
CA SER A 145 4.16 3.15 2.95
C SER A 145 4.00 4.16 1.81
N PRO A 146 4.49 5.39 1.96
CA PRO A 146 4.50 6.38 0.87
C PRO A 146 5.19 5.86 -0.40
N GLU A 147 6.29 5.12 -0.26
CA GLU A 147 7.05 4.57 -1.39
C GLU A 147 6.24 3.52 -2.14
N LEU A 148 5.48 2.68 -1.42
CA LEU A 148 4.58 1.72 -2.04
C LEU A 148 3.51 2.44 -2.86
N VAL A 149 2.89 3.49 -2.29
CA VAL A 149 1.86 4.28 -2.96
C VAL A 149 2.40 4.89 -4.26
N VAL A 150 3.55 5.56 -4.16
CA VAL A 150 4.26 6.13 -5.32
C VAL A 150 4.58 5.07 -6.36
N SER A 151 5.13 3.92 -5.95
CA SER A 151 5.50 2.82 -6.85
C SER A 151 4.31 2.30 -7.64
N ARG A 152 3.16 2.10 -6.99
CA ARG A 152 1.93 1.60 -7.64
C ARG A 152 1.31 2.62 -8.60
N ILE A 153 1.34 3.91 -8.26
CA ILE A 153 0.93 4.99 -9.16
C ILE A 153 1.85 5.01 -10.39
N ARG A 154 3.17 4.92 -10.18
CA ARG A 154 4.13 4.86 -11.29
C ARG A 154 3.88 3.67 -12.22
N GLN A 155 3.63 2.49 -11.64
CA GLN A 155 3.29 1.28 -12.39
C GLN A 155 2.02 1.47 -13.23
N ALA A 156 0.98 2.10 -12.67
CA ALA A 156 -0.26 2.38 -13.40
C ALA A 156 -0.01 3.26 -14.64
N GLY A 157 0.75 4.36 -14.48
CA GLY A 157 1.11 5.22 -15.61
C GLY A 157 1.98 4.49 -16.64
N ASN A 158 3.00 3.75 -16.21
CA ASN A 158 3.85 2.99 -17.12
C ASN A 158 3.08 1.90 -17.88
N ALA A 159 2.06 1.29 -17.28
CA ALA A 159 1.19 0.35 -17.98
C ALA A 159 0.38 1.04 -19.10
N VAL A 160 -0.13 2.26 -18.87
CA VAL A 160 -0.76 3.08 -19.92
C VAL A 160 0.25 3.41 -21.02
N ARG A 161 1.47 3.82 -20.65
CA ARG A 161 2.54 4.10 -21.62
C ARG A 161 2.78 2.92 -22.55
N LEU A 162 2.97 1.73 -21.98
CA LEU A 162 3.27 0.50 -22.73
C LEU A 162 2.14 0.12 -23.70
N ARG A 163 0.87 0.39 -23.34
CA ARG A 163 -0.29 0.14 -24.21
C ARG A 163 -0.47 1.20 -25.30
N HIS A 164 0.09 2.39 -25.11
CA HIS A 164 -0.10 3.55 -25.99
C HIS A 164 1.22 4.21 -26.38
N LEU A 165 2.24 3.42 -26.76
CA LEU A 165 3.60 3.90 -27.03
C LEU A 165 3.67 5.06 -28.03
N LYS A 166 2.81 5.07 -29.05
CA LYS A 166 2.70 6.17 -30.04
C LYS A 166 2.41 7.54 -29.38
N HIS A 167 1.65 7.54 -28.29
CA HIS A 167 1.20 8.75 -27.59
C HIS A 167 2.12 9.14 -26.41
N PHE A 168 2.94 8.20 -25.94
CA PHE A 168 3.85 8.36 -24.81
C PHE A 168 5.27 7.86 -25.16
N PRO A 169 6.04 8.63 -25.94
CA PRO A 169 7.37 8.22 -26.37
C PRO A 169 8.37 8.25 -25.22
N GLY A 170 9.34 7.34 -25.23
CA GLY A 170 10.43 7.25 -24.26
C GLY A 170 10.43 5.96 -23.44
N LYS A 171 11.51 5.73 -22.67
CA LYS A 171 11.71 4.50 -21.88
C LYS A 171 10.86 4.42 -20.61
N SER A 172 10.56 5.57 -19.99
CA SER A 172 9.76 5.68 -18.76
C SER A 172 8.76 6.82 -18.89
N MET A 173 7.60 6.69 -18.25
CA MET A 173 6.65 7.80 -18.12
C MET A 173 7.11 8.81 -17.07
N TRP A 174 7.73 8.34 -15.99
CA TRP A 174 7.99 9.12 -14.79
C TRP A 174 9.47 9.44 -14.62
N ALA A 175 9.75 10.60 -14.04
CA ALA A 175 11.06 10.95 -13.52
C ALA A 175 11.41 10.08 -12.29
N LYS A 176 12.70 10.07 -11.93
CA LYS A 176 13.19 9.33 -10.75
C LYS A 176 12.77 10.02 -9.44
N CYS A 177 12.84 11.35 -9.40
CA CYS A 177 12.38 12.14 -8.26
C CYS A 177 10.85 12.11 -8.12
N TYR A 178 10.40 12.28 -6.88
CA TYR A 178 9.00 12.42 -6.47
C TYR A 178 8.99 13.11 -5.09
N ALA A 179 7.85 13.68 -4.72
CA ALA A 179 7.61 14.13 -3.35
C ALA A 179 6.51 13.27 -2.73
N ALA A 180 6.66 12.96 -1.44
CA ALA A 180 5.63 12.29 -0.66
C ALA A 180 5.73 12.75 0.79
N THR A 181 4.61 13.14 1.39
CA THR A 181 4.55 13.64 2.77
C THR A 181 3.22 13.27 3.43
N THR A 182 3.24 13.10 4.74
CA THR A 182 2.02 13.06 5.58
C THR A 182 1.58 14.45 6.04
N ASP A 183 2.48 15.42 6.03
CA ASP A 183 2.20 16.81 6.34
C ASP A 183 1.72 17.53 5.07
N LEU A 184 0.40 17.70 4.96
CA LEU A 184 -0.21 18.31 3.77
C LEU A 184 0.07 19.81 3.65
N GLU A 185 0.41 20.50 4.74
CA GLU A 185 0.74 21.92 4.71
C GLU A 185 2.05 22.16 3.95
N SER A 186 3.01 21.25 4.11
CA SER A 186 4.30 21.28 3.39
C SER A 186 4.24 20.82 1.91
N LEU A 187 3.10 20.28 1.44
CA LEU A 187 3.04 19.61 0.14
C LEU A 187 3.33 20.56 -1.02
N ASP A 188 2.79 21.79 -0.98
CA ASP A 188 2.96 22.75 -2.06
C ASP A 188 4.42 23.19 -2.21
N ASP A 189 5.11 23.41 -1.09
CA ASP A 189 6.55 23.74 -1.08
C ASP A 189 7.40 22.60 -1.64
N MET A 190 7.10 21.35 -1.24
CA MET A 190 7.78 20.18 -1.79
C MET A 190 7.53 20.00 -3.29
N VAL A 191 6.31 20.30 -3.76
CA VAL A 191 5.98 20.27 -5.20
C VAL A 191 6.81 21.33 -5.93
N LEU A 192 6.90 22.55 -5.41
CA LEU A 192 7.68 23.63 -6.02
C LEU A 192 9.15 23.24 -6.15
N GLN A 193 9.76 22.70 -5.10
CA GLN A 193 11.13 22.18 -5.11
C GLN A 193 11.30 21.05 -6.14
N LEU A 194 10.38 20.08 -6.14
CA LEU A 194 10.39 18.96 -7.08
C LEU A 194 10.34 19.44 -8.54
N LEU A 195 9.51 20.44 -8.84
CA LEU A 195 9.38 21.00 -10.19
C LEU A 195 10.64 21.75 -10.63
N GLN A 196 11.33 22.44 -9.72
CA GLN A 196 12.61 23.10 -9.98
C GLN A 196 13.73 22.09 -10.26
N GLU A 197 13.83 21.03 -9.47
CA GLU A 197 14.83 19.97 -9.63
C GLU A 197 14.61 19.10 -10.87
N ALA A 198 13.34 18.90 -11.25
CA ALA A 198 12.97 18.08 -12.40
C ALA A 198 13.19 18.77 -13.76
N THR A 199 13.79 19.97 -13.78
CA THR A 199 13.99 20.78 -14.99
C THR A 199 14.62 20.00 -16.14
N PRO A 200 14.16 20.21 -17.39
CA PRO A 200 14.59 19.42 -18.52
C PRO A 200 16.09 19.63 -18.75
N LYS A 201 16.87 18.55 -18.70
CA LYS A 201 18.20 18.56 -19.32
C LYS A 201 18.00 18.85 -20.81
N THR A 202 18.40 20.05 -21.21
CA THR A 202 18.62 20.49 -22.60
C THR A 202 19.20 19.38 -23.44
#